data_AF-A0A6S6XA36-F1
#
_entry.id   AF-A0A6S6XA36-F1
#
_cell.length_a   1.000
_cell.length_b   1.000
_cell.length_c   1.000
_cell.angle_alpha   90.00
_cell.angle_beta   90.00
_cell.angle_gamma   90.00
#
_symmetry.space_group_name_H-M   'P 1'
#
loop_
_entity.id
_entity.type
_entity.pdbx_description
1 polymer ?
#
loop_
_entity_poly.entity_id
_entity_poly.type
_entity_poly.pdbx_seq_one_letter_code
_entity_poly.pdbx_strand_id
1 'polypeptide(L)'
;MIRGVSRQIIEVKETGNVYYERAYLVVRPEYARAERELLEKEARKILRKLDAPSGMKKRRRFTFWVTRAGIPLLLAAAGVLLYLLTTL
;
A
#
# COMPACT_ATOMS: atom_id res chain seq x y z
N MET A 1 20.60 9.14 -22.29
CA MET A 1 20.12 10.19 -23.21
C MET A 1 19.71 9.55 -24.53
N ILE A 2 18.45 9.70 -24.90
CA ILE A 2 17.90 9.56 -26.27
C ILE A 2 17.42 10.99 -26.63
N ARG A 3 17.66 11.42 -27.86
CA ARG A 3 17.53 12.82 -28.34
C ARG A 3 16.25 13.53 -27.85
N GLY A 4 16.40 14.69 -27.22
CA GLY A 4 15.53 15.84 -27.48
C GLY A 4 14.62 16.41 -26.38
N VAL A 5 14.51 15.82 -25.18
CA VAL A 5 13.70 16.42 -24.10
C VAL A 5 14.43 16.29 -22.76
N SER A 6 14.93 17.42 -22.24
CA SER A 6 15.39 17.50 -20.85
C SER A 6 14.18 17.27 -19.95
N ARG A 7 14.12 16.09 -19.31
CA ARG A 7 13.04 15.75 -18.38
C ARG A 7 13.48 16.11 -16.98
N GLN A 8 12.81 17.10 -16.39
CA GLN A 8 12.97 17.40 -14.98
C GLN A 8 12.46 16.22 -14.14
N ILE A 9 13.26 15.78 -13.18
CA ILE A 9 12.91 14.71 -12.24
C ILE A 9 12.84 15.32 -10.84
N ILE A 10 11.76 15.01 -10.13
CA ILE A 10 11.61 15.30 -8.71
C ILE A 10 11.88 14.02 -7.95
N GLU A 11 12.95 14.03 -7.18
CA GLU A 11 13.29 12.97 -6.25
C GLU A 11 12.74 13.30 -4.86
N VAL A 12 11.97 12.37 -4.30
CA VAL A 12 11.53 12.42 -2.90
C VAL A 12 12.23 11.30 -2.14
N LYS A 13 13.13 11.66 -1.24
CA LYS A 13 13.93 10.71 -0.44
C LYS A 13 13.18 10.13 0.75
N GLU A 14 12.20 10.86 1.29
CA GLU A 14 11.41 10.44 2.44
C GLU A 14 9.94 10.45 2.04
N THR A 15 9.43 9.28 1.68
CA THR A 15 8.03 9.13 1.23
C THR A 15 7.04 9.06 2.40
N GLY A 16 7.52 8.72 3.61
CA GLY A 16 6.67 8.38 4.76
C GLY A 16 5.85 7.10 4.57
N ASN A 17 6.17 6.28 3.57
CA ASN A 17 5.47 5.05 3.24
C ASN A 17 6.28 3.83 3.70
N VAL A 18 5.62 2.84 4.31
CA VAL A 18 6.26 1.62 4.84
C VAL A 18 6.85 0.73 3.75
N TYR A 19 6.41 0.88 2.50
CA TYR A 19 6.78 0.02 1.37
C TYR A 19 7.83 0.64 0.43
N TYR A 20 7.93 1.97 0.37
CA TYR A 20 8.75 2.66 -0.62
C TYR A 20 9.68 3.66 0.06
N GLU A 21 11.00 3.47 -0.03
CA GLU A 21 11.98 4.38 0.57
C GLU A 21 12.05 5.72 -0.19
N ARG A 22 12.10 5.67 -1.53
CA ARG A 22 12.28 6.84 -2.39
C ARG A 22 11.29 6.81 -3.56
N ALA A 23 11.00 7.99 -4.13
CA ALA A 23 10.18 8.11 -5.32
C ALA A 23 10.80 9.09 -6.33
N TYR A 24 10.66 8.75 -7.61
CA TYR A 24 11.12 9.57 -8.73
C TYR A 24 9.92 9.94 -9.61
N LEU A 25 9.55 11.22 -9.62
CA LEU A 25 8.48 11.73 -10.46
C LEU A 25 9.08 12.47 -11.64
N VAL A 26 8.73 12.02 -12.85
CA VAL A 26 9.17 12.66 -14.09
C VAL A 26 8.17 13.75 -14.44
N VAL A 27 8.61 15.00 -14.45
CA VAL A 27 7.79 16.16 -14.81
C VAL A 27 7.63 16.17 -16.33
N ARG A 28 6.40 16.34 -16.80
CA ARG A 28 6.15 16.51 -18.23
C ARG A 28 6.80 17.81 -18.72
N PRO A 29 7.35 17.85 -19.94
CA PRO A 29 8.14 18.99 -20.41
C PRO A 29 7.37 20.32 -20.44
N GLU A 30 6.04 20.29 -20.63
CA GLU A 30 5.20 21.48 -20.65
C GLU A 30 5.16 22.21 -19.29
N TYR A 31 5.53 21.51 -18.21
CA TYR A 31 5.57 22.03 -16.84
C TYR A 31 7.00 22.17 -16.29
N ALA A 32 8.05 22.06 -17.12
CA ALA A 32 9.44 22.15 -16.68
C ALA A 32 9.83 23.54 -16.13
N ARG A 33 9.03 24.58 -16.44
CA ARG A 33 9.20 25.94 -15.90
C ARG A 33 8.33 26.24 -14.68
N ALA A 34 7.48 25.29 -14.28
CA ALA A 34 6.65 25.47 -13.10
C ALA A 34 7.51 25.57 -11.83
N GLU A 35 6.99 26.26 -10.83
CA GLU A 35 7.69 26.47 -9.58
C GLU A 35 8.05 25.13 -8.92
N ARG A 36 9.35 24.95 -8.67
CA ARG A 36 9.90 23.69 -8.18
C ARG A 36 9.28 23.31 -6.83
N GLU A 37 9.15 24.25 -5.91
CA GLU A 37 8.59 24.01 -4.58
C GLU A 37 7.13 23.52 -4.65
N LEU A 38 6.34 24.09 -5.57
CA LEU A 38 4.96 23.68 -5.78
C LEU A 38 4.89 22.24 -6.28
N LEU A 39 5.72 21.88 -7.27
CA LEU A 39 5.79 20.52 -7.78
C LEU A 39 6.27 19.52 -6.71
N GLU A 40 7.25 19.90 -5.89
CA GLU A 40 7.71 19.07 -4.76
C GLU A 40 6.62 18.89 -3.69
N LYS A 41 5.85 19.93 -3.40
CA LYS A 41 4.72 19.88 -2.46
C LYS A 41 3.62 18.94 -2.97
N GLU A 42 3.27 19.02 -4.24
CA GLU A 42 2.29 18.10 -4.86
C GLU A 42 2.81 16.67 -4.93
N ALA A 43 4.08 16.46 -5.26
CA ALA A 43 4.71 15.14 -5.22
C ALA A 43 4.56 14.50 -3.85
N ARG A 44 4.86 15.22 -2.75
CA ARG A 44 4.67 14.71 -1.38
C ARG A 44 3.21 14.39 -1.08
N LYS A 45 2.25 15.20 -1.54
CA LYS A 45 0.82 14.92 -1.35
C LYS A 45 0.38 13.63 -2.06
N ILE A 46 0.88 13.37 -3.27
CA ILE A 46 0.60 12.12 -4.00
C ILE A 46 1.16 10.93 -3.24
N LEU A 47 2.41 11.03 -2.77
CA LEU A 47 3.06 9.94 -2.03
C LEU A 47 2.36 9.60 -0.71
N ARG A 48 1.82 10.60 0.00
CA ARG A 48 0.99 10.37 1.20
C ARG A 48 -0.28 9.58 0.92
N LYS A 49 -0.80 9.63 -0.31
CA LYS A 49 -1.98 8.85 -0.73
C LYS A 49 -1.61 7.47 -1.29
N LEU A 50 -0.32 7.18 -1.50
CA LEU A 50 0.10 5.85 -1.88
C LEU A 50 -0.14 4.90 -0.71
N ASP A 51 -0.94 3.89 -0.97
CA ASP A 51 -1.20 2.80 -0.06
C ASP A 51 -0.40 1.56 -0.52
N ALA A 52 -0.49 0.47 0.23
CA ALA A 52 0.20 -0.78 -0.07
C ALA A 52 0.01 -1.22 -1.53
N PRO A 53 1.03 -1.87 -2.14
CA PRO A 53 0.88 -2.49 -3.44
C PRO A 53 -0.37 -3.37 -3.49
N SER A 54 -1.13 -3.32 -4.59
CA SER A 54 -2.42 -4.01 -4.73
C SER A 54 -2.34 -5.52 -4.43
N GLY A 55 -1.25 -6.17 -4.82
CA GLY A 55 -0.98 -7.58 -4.51
C GLY A 55 -0.87 -7.87 -3.00
N MET A 56 -0.36 -6.92 -2.21
CA MET A 56 -0.22 -7.06 -0.76
C MET A 56 -1.53 -6.78 -0.02
N LYS A 57 -2.40 -5.91 -0.54
CA LYS A 57 -3.73 -5.62 0.04
C LYS A 57 -4.62 -6.87 0.08
N LYS A 58 -4.60 -7.68 -1.00
CA LYS A 58 -5.43 -8.88 -1.12
C LYS A 58 -5.09 -9.92 -0.05
N ARG A 59 -3.79 -10.08 0.26
CA ARG A 59 -3.31 -10.96 1.31
C ARG A 59 -3.80 -10.53 2.68
N ARG A 60 -3.71 -9.23 3.03
CA ARG A 60 -4.18 -8.71 4.32
C ARG A 60 -5.69 -8.92 4.53
N ARG A 61 -6.50 -8.70 3.48
CA ARG A 61 -7.95 -8.93 3.56
C ARG A 61 -8.28 -10.41 3.77
N PHE A 62 -7.58 -11.30 3.06
CA PHE A 62 -7.76 -12.75 3.23
C PHE A 62 -7.33 -13.21 4.63
N THR A 63 -6.13 -12.82 5.09
CA THR A 63 -5.64 -13.16 6.42
C THR A 63 -6.57 -12.64 7.52
N PHE A 64 -7.08 -11.41 7.38
CA PHE A 64 -8.05 -10.84 8.31
C PHE A 64 -9.36 -11.65 8.37
N TRP A 65 -9.89 -12.08 7.22
CA TRP A 65 -11.11 -12.90 7.19
C TRP A 65 -10.87 -14.30 7.77
N VAL A 66 -9.74 -14.93 7.44
CA VAL A 66 -9.39 -16.26 7.96
C VAL A 66 -9.20 -16.22 9.48
N THR A 67 -8.47 -15.24 10.03
CA THR A 67 -8.23 -15.19 11.47
C THR A 67 -9.47 -14.75 12.25
N ARG A 68 -10.25 -13.80 11.72
CA ARG A 68 -11.35 -13.18 12.45
C ARG A 68 -12.68 -13.91 12.30
N ALA A 69 -12.86 -14.69 11.23
CA ALA A 69 -14.06 -15.51 11.03
C ALA A 69 -13.77 -17.03 11.06
N GLY A 70 -12.62 -17.48 10.55
CA GLY A 70 -12.30 -18.91 10.46
C GLY A 70 -11.96 -19.56 11.81
N ILE A 71 -11.09 -18.93 12.60
CA ILE A 71 -10.65 -19.46 13.90
C ILE A 71 -11.82 -19.58 14.91
N PRO A 72 -12.65 -18.56 15.15
CA PRO A 72 -13.76 -18.68 16.11
C PRO A 72 -14.80 -19.72 15.68
N LEU A 73 -15.04 -19.90 14.37
CA LEU A 73 -15.96 -20.93 13.86
C LEU A 73 -15.44 -22.35 14.15
N LEU A 74 -14.14 -22.59 13.96
CA LEU A 74 -13.51 -23.87 14.26
C LEU A 74 -13.49 -24.19 15.76
N LEU A 75 -13.22 -23.19 16.61
CA LEU A 75 -13.25 -23.35 18.06
C LEU A 75 -14.66 -23.64 18.58
N ALA A 76 -15.69 -22.98 18.04
CA ALA A 76 -17.08 -23.25 18.38
C ALA A 76 -17.50 -24.68 17.98
N ALA A 77 -17.15 -25.11 16.77
CA ALA A 77 -17.45 -26.46 16.31
C ALA A 77 -16.75 -27.55 17.14
N ALA A 78 -15.48 -27.33 17.51
CA ALA A 78 -14.73 -28.23 18.38
C ALA A 78 -15.34 -28.31 19.79
N GLY A 79 -15.78 -27.17 20.35
CA GLY A 79 -16.45 -27.13 21.65
C GLY A 79 -17.78 -27.89 21.68
N VAL A 80 -18.59 -27.76 20.63
CA VAL A 80 -19.86 -28.51 20.49
C VAL A 80 -19.60 -30.01 20.37
N LEU A 81 -18.60 -30.42 19.59
CA LEU A 81 -18.25 -31.84 19.43
C LEU A 81 -17.76 -32.45 20.75
N LEU A 82 -16.93 -31.73 21.51
CA LEU A 82 -16.46 -32.15 22.82
C LEU A 82 -17.61 -32.28 23.82
N TYR A 83 -18.52 -31.32 23.84
CA TYR A 83 -19.70 -31.35 24.70
C TYR A 83 -20.57 -32.59 24.40
N LEU A 84 -20.84 -32.88 23.12
CA LEU A 84 -21.60 -34.05 22.71
C LEU A 84 -20.90 -35.36 23.10
N LEU A 85 -19.58 -35.46 22.97
CA LEU A 85 -18.81 -36.63 23.38
C LEU A 85 -18.78 -36.85 24.89
N THR A 86 -18.93 -35.80 25.70
CA THR A 86 -18.99 -35.91 27.17
C THR A 86 -20.40 -36.17 27.71
N THR A 87 -21.44 -35.95 26.90
CA THR A 87 -22.85 -36.11 27.30
C THR A 87 -23.51 -37.38 26.78
N LEU A 88 -22.90 -38.04 25.79
CA LEU A 88 -23.19 -39.41 25.34
C LEU A 88 -22.41 -40.45 26.18
#